data_AF-A0AA42QPJ3-F1
#
_entry.id   AF-A0AA42QPJ3-F1
#
_cell.length_a   1.000
_cell.length_b   1.000
_cell.length_c   1.000
_cell.angle_alpha   90.00
_cell.angle_beta   90.00
_cell.angle_gamma   90.00
#
_symmetry.space_group_name_H-M   'P 1'
#
loop_
_entity.id
_entity.type
_entity.pdbx_description
1 polymer ?
#
loop_
_entity_poly.entity_id
_entity_poly.type
_entity_poly.pdbx_seq_one_letter_code
_entity_poly.pdbx_strand_id
1 'polypeptide(L)'
;MQLIIFMGIQASGKSSYYLLNLAHSHLRINLDMLKTRHREKLIFEAGLASKTKMVIDNTNPTLADRARYIASAQAAGFEIVGYFFETELKGALERNRLREGKARIPEVGIRATAQKFEPPHYAEGFDTLYKVRILGQGEFSISPIKI
;
A
#
# COMPACT_ATOMS: atom_id res chain seq x y z
N MET A 1 11.76 9.39 -10.90
CA MET A 1 10.35 9.58 -10.42
C MET A 1 10.01 8.38 -9.57
N GLN A 2 9.08 8.47 -8.62
CA GLN A 2 8.86 7.41 -7.64
C GLN A 2 7.40 6.93 -7.63
N LEU A 3 7.22 5.61 -7.73
CA LEU A 3 5.96 4.93 -7.46
C LEU A 3 6.14 4.14 -6.16
N ILE A 4 5.37 4.51 -5.14
CA ILE A 4 5.32 3.78 -3.89
C ILE A 4 4.12 2.83 -3.91
N ILE A 5 4.34 1.57 -3.57
CA ILE A 5 3.27 0.57 -3.41
C ILE A 5 3.21 0.16 -1.95
N PHE A 6 2.07 0.42 -1.30
CA PHE A 6 1.86 -0.08 0.06
C PHE A 6 1.33 -1.50 0.02
N MET A 7 1.80 -2.33 0.96
CA MET A 7 1.41 -3.73 1.07
C MET A 7 1.11 -4.04 2.53
N GLY A 8 -0.07 -4.58 2.80
CA GLY A 8 -0.45 -5.02 4.14
C GLY A 8 -1.96 -5.09 4.32
N ILE A 9 -2.39 -5.84 5.32
CA ILE A 9 -3.82 -6.04 5.62
C ILE A 9 -4.52 -4.73 6.04
N GLN A 10 -5.85 -4.68 5.98
CA GLN A 10 -6.62 -3.56 6.50
C GLN A 10 -6.24 -3.28 7.96
N ALA A 11 -6.31 -2.01 8.38
CA ALA A 11 -5.88 -1.58 9.72
C ALA A 11 -4.39 -1.85 10.08
N SER A 12 -3.51 -1.97 9.09
CA SER A 12 -2.04 -2.02 9.27
C SER A 12 -1.33 -0.66 9.32
N GLY A 13 -2.07 0.46 9.34
CA GLY A 13 -1.49 1.81 9.47
C GLY A 13 -1.09 2.50 8.15
N LYS A 14 -1.25 1.85 6.99
CA LYS A 14 -0.97 2.40 5.66
C LYS A 14 -1.46 3.84 5.43
N SER A 15 -2.77 4.08 5.53
CA SER A 15 -3.33 5.41 5.26
C SER A 15 -2.87 6.46 6.26
N SER A 16 -2.64 6.07 7.52
CA SER A 16 -2.06 6.98 8.53
C SER A 16 -0.62 7.34 8.17
N TYR A 17 0.18 6.36 7.76
CA TYR A 17 1.55 6.60 7.31
C TYR A 17 1.60 7.52 6.09
N TYR A 18 0.70 7.33 5.11
CA TYR A 18 0.58 8.25 3.97
C TYR A 18 0.32 9.68 4.43
N LEU A 19 -0.66 9.88 5.30
CA LEU A 19 -1.06 11.22 5.75
C LEU A 19 0.08 11.94 6.47
N LEU A 20 0.84 11.21 7.29
CA LEU A 20 1.92 11.78 8.09
C LEU A 20 3.20 12.03 7.28
N ASN A 21 3.51 11.21 6.27
CA ASN A 21 4.84 11.20 5.65
C ASN A 21 4.86 11.54 4.16
N LEU A 22 3.75 11.35 3.45
CA LEU A 22 3.74 11.40 1.97
C LEU A 22 2.68 12.34 1.38
N ALA A 23 1.74 12.84 2.17
CA ALA A 23 0.63 13.66 1.68
C ALA A 23 1.05 14.95 0.98
N HIS A 24 2.21 15.50 1.33
CA HIS A 24 2.75 16.71 0.73
C HIS A 24 3.65 16.47 -0.49
N SER A 25 3.94 15.21 -0.83
CA SER A 25 4.95 14.86 -1.83
C SER A 25 4.49 13.87 -2.90
N HIS A 26 3.46 13.07 -2.63
CA HIS A 26 2.96 12.04 -3.54
C HIS A 26 1.46 12.12 -3.72
N LEU A 27 0.99 11.93 -4.95
CA LEU A 27 -0.43 11.73 -5.22
C LEU A 27 -0.90 10.39 -4.66
N ARG A 28 -1.94 10.40 -3.81
CA ARG A 28 -2.59 9.18 -3.32
C ARG A 28 -3.51 8.57 -4.36
N ILE A 29 -3.35 7.28 -4.60
CA ILE A 29 -4.30 6.45 -5.34
C ILE A 29 -4.82 5.39 -4.37
N ASN A 30 -6.12 5.44 -4.08
CA ASN A 30 -6.77 4.55 -3.12
C ASN A 30 -8.16 4.11 -3.63
N LEU A 31 -8.39 2.81 -3.66
CA LEU A 31 -9.60 2.21 -4.22
C LEU A 31 -10.86 2.50 -3.39
N ASP A 32 -10.75 2.65 -2.07
CA ASP A 32 -11.88 2.97 -1.20
C ASP A 32 -12.47 4.34 -1.56
N MET A 33 -11.65 5.30 -2.01
CA MET A 33 -12.13 6.59 -2.51
C MET A 33 -12.58 6.52 -3.97
N LEU A 34 -11.81 5.83 -4.82
CA LEU A 34 -12.07 5.79 -6.27
C LEU A 34 -13.21 4.85 -6.68
N LYS A 35 -13.60 3.93 -5.80
CA LYS A 35 -14.71 2.96 -5.92
C LYS A 35 -14.55 1.89 -6.98
N THR A 36 -13.87 2.17 -8.10
CA THR A 36 -13.71 1.21 -9.21
C THR A 36 -12.27 1.11 -9.68
N ARG A 37 -11.88 -0.08 -10.12
CA ARG A 37 -10.57 -0.34 -10.73
C ARG A 37 -10.35 0.44 -12.03
N HIS A 38 -11.43 0.75 -12.75
CA HIS A 38 -11.36 1.59 -13.94
C HIS A 38 -10.92 3.02 -13.60
N ARG A 39 -11.53 3.64 -12.57
CA ARG A 39 -11.15 5.00 -12.12
C ARG A 39 -9.72 5.05 -11.58
N GLU A 40 -9.34 4.03 -10.81
CA GLU A 40 -7.97 3.84 -10.37
C GLU A 40 -6.98 3.78 -11.54
N LYS A 41 -7.27 2.96 -12.55
CA LYS A 41 -6.43 2.83 -13.75
C LYS A 41 -6.26 4.17 -14.46
N LEU A 42 -7.33 4.93 -14.67
CA LEU A 42 -7.28 6.24 -15.34
C LEU A 42 -6.35 7.22 -14.62
N ILE A 43 -6.47 7.33 -13.28
CA ILE A 43 -5.64 8.26 -12.49
C ILE A 43 -4.19 7.78 -12.48
N PHE A 44 -3.97 6.48 -12.36
CA PHE A 44 -2.64 5.89 -12.41
C PHE A 44 -1.95 6.16 -13.76
N GLU A 45 -2.63 5.92 -14.88
CA GLU A 45 -2.10 6.18 -16.22
C GLU A 45 -1.82 7.68 -16.45
N ALA A 46 -2.70 8.56 -15.97
CA ALA A 46 -2.45 10.00 -16.00
C ALA A 46 -1.18 10.37 -15.20
N GLY A 47 -1.01 9.80 -14.01
CA GLY A 47 0.19 10.03 -13.19
C GLY A 47 1.48 9.49 -13.82
N LEU A 48 1.41 8.35 -14.53
CA LEU A 48 2.53 7.84 -15.31
C LEU A 48 2.91 8.79 -16.46
N ALA A 49 1.91 9.30 -17.19
CA ALA A 49 2.11 10.22 -18.30
C ALA A 49 2.69 11.57 -17.84
N SER A 50 2.19 12.12 -16.73
CA SER A 50 2.66 13.38 -16.14
C SER A 50 3.93 13.24 -15.31
N LYS A 51 4.50 12.03 -15.18
CA LYS A 51 5.68 11.75 -14.33
C LYS A 51 5.47 12.13 -12.85
N THR A 52 4.22 12.16 -12.40
CA THR A 52 3.85 12.53 -11.03
C THR A 52 4.23 11.42 -10.04
N LYS A 53 4.87 11.78 -8.93
CA LYS A 53 5.16 10.83 -7.84
C LYS A 53 3.85 10.33 -7.22
N MET A 54 3.72 9.02 -7.03
CA MET A 54 2.45 8.39 -6.63
C MET A 54 2.62 7.40 -5.48
N VAL A 55 1.55 7.22 -4.71
CA VAL A 55 1.42 6.15 -3.70
C VAL A 55 0.15 5.35 -4.00
N ILE A 56 0.28 4.03 -4.20
CA ILE A 56 -0.84 3.10 -4.23
C ILE A 56 -1.16 2.68 -2.79
N ASP A 57 -2.10 3.38 -2.15
CA ASP A 57 -2.56 3.10 -0.79
C ASP A 57 -3.76 2.14 -0.79
N ASN A 58 -3.49 0.90 -1.18
CA ASN A 58 -4.40 -0.24 -1.11
C ASN A 58 -3.78 -1.36 -0.26
N THR A 59 -4.46 -2.50 -0.12
CA THR A 59 -3.89 -3.66 0.60
C THR A 59 -2.81 -4.41 -0.17
N ASN A 60 -2.94 -4.50 -1.49
CA ASN A 60 -2.02 -5.18 -2.42
C ASN A 60 -1.45 -6.52 -1.91
N PRO A 61 -2.33 -7.48 -1.55
CA PRO A 61 -1.93 -8.67 -0.79
C PRO A 61 -1.17 -9.71 -1.62
N THR A 62 -1.42 -9.81 -2.93
CA THR A 62 -0.82 -10.84 -3.79
C THR A 62 0.17 -10.25 -4.78
N LEU A 63 1.07 -11.08 -5.32
CA LEU A 63 1.95 -10.71 -6.43
C LEU A 63 1.13 -10.18 -7.61
N ALA A 64 0.01 -10.84 -7.94
CA ALA A 64 -0.87 -10.43 -9.03
C ALA A 64 -1.51 -9.05 -8.80
N ASP A 65 -1.81 -8.68 -7.56
CA ASP A 65 -2.31 -7.34 -7.23
C ASP A 65 -1.24 -6.26 -7.44
N ARG A 66 0.03 -6.57 -7.11
CA ARG A 66 1.17 -5.65 -7.24
C ARG A 66 1.62 -5.50 -8.70
N ALA A 67 1.62 -6.60 -9.45
CA ALA A 67 1.98 -6.64 -10.87
C ALA A 67 1.16 -5.68 -11.75
N ARG A 68 -0.08 -5.34 -11.34
CA ARG A 68 -0.95 -4.37 -12.03
C ARG A 68 -0.32 -2.99 -12.23
N TYR A 69 0.60 -2.61 -11.34
CA TYR A 69 1.24 -1.29 -11.36
C TYR A 69 2.69 -1.36 -11.83
N ILE A 70 3.40 -2.43 -11.45
CA ILE A 70 4.85 -2.51 -11.56
C ILE A 70 5.33 -2.40 -13.00
N ALA A 71 4.84 -3.27 -13.90
CA ALA A 71 5.35 -3.34 -15.27
C ALA A 71 5.19 -2.01 -16.03
N SER A 72 4.02 -1.37 -15.91
CA SER A 72 3.75 -0.08 -16.55
C SER A 72 4.57 1.06 -15.95
N ALA A 73 4.85 1.02 -14.64
CA ALA A 73 5.66 2.04 -13.99
C ALA A 73 7.15 1.90 -14.37
N GLN A 74 7.67 0.68 -14.44
CA GLN A 74 9.00 0.38 -14.97
C GLN A 74 9.15 0.88 -16.41
N ALA A 75 8.20 0.52 -17.29
CA ALA A 75 8.20 0.98 -18.67
C ALA A 75 8.15 2.52 -18.79
N ALA A 76 7.52 3.19 -17.82
CA ALA A 76 7.48 4.64 -17.72
C ALA A 76 8.72 5.25 -17.02
N GLY A 77 9.71 4.45 -16.61
CA GLY A 77 10.96 4.90 -15.99
C GLY A 77 10.83 5.32 -14.52
N PHE A 78 9.81 4.84 -13.80
CA PHE A 78 9.67 5.08 -12.37
C PHE A 78 10.56 4.13 -11.56
N GLU A 79 11.15 4.65 -10.49
CA GLU A 79 11.65 3.85 -9.38
C GLU A 79 10.45 3.29 -8.60
N ILE A 80 10.45 2.00 -8.34
CA ILE A 80 9.39 1.28 -7.65
C ILE A 80 9.83 0.92 -6.24
N VAL A 81 9.15 1.53 -5.27
CA VAL A 81 9.45 1.37 -3.85
C VAL A 81 8.29 0.68 -3.16
N GLY A 82 8.54 -0.45 -2.53
CA GLY A 82 7.53 -1.18 -1.77
C GLY A 82 7.62 -0.89 -0.28
N TYR A 83 6.49 -0.58 0.36
CA TYR A 83 6.38 -0.47 1.82
C TYR A 83 5.49 -1.60 2.33
N PHE A 84 6.12 -2.61 2.94
CA PHE A 84 5.45 -3.72 3.59
C PHE A 84 5.12 -3.38 5.04
N PHE A 85 3.85 -3.13 5.31
CA PHE A 85 3.29 -2.89 6.64
C PHE A 85 3.08 -4.21 7.35
N GLU A 86 4.15 -4.71 7.96
CA GLU A 86 4.12 -5.92 8.76
C GLU A 86 3.28 -5.67 10.01
N THR A 87 2.19 -6.41 10.13
CA THR A 87 1.23 -6.26 11.21
C THR A 87 0.61 -7.61 11.51
N GLU A 88 0.62 -7.98 12.78
CA GLU A 88 -0.12 -9.15 13.23
C GLU A 88 -1.63 -8.97 13.04
N LEU A 89 -2.29 -10.04 12.61
CA LEU A 89 -3.75 -10.06 12.41
C LEU A 89 -4.50 -9.61 13.67
N LYS A 90 -4.07 -10.06 14.86
CA LYS A 90 -4.68 -9.66 16.14
C LYS A 90 -4.63 -8.15 16.32
N GLY A 91 -3.45 -7.54 16.14
CA GLY A 91 -3.29 -6.09 16.25
C GLY A 91 -4.11 -5.30 15.23
N ALA A 92 -4.23 -5.82 13.99
CA ALA A 92 -5.08 -5.20 12.97
C ALA A 92 -6.58 -5.28 13.35
N LEU A 93 -7.04 -6.41 13.88
CA LEU A 93 -8.43 -6.59 14.30
C LEU A 93 -8.79 -5.65 15.46
N GLU A 94 -7.92 -5.53 16.47
CA GLU A 94 -8.16 -4.60 17.58
C GLU A 94 -8.23 -3.14 17.10
N ARG A 95 -7.29 -2.70 16.24
CA ARG A 95 -7.37 -1.36 15.65
C ARG A 95 -8.60 -1.15 14.78
N ASN A 96 -9.04 -2.19 14.06
CA ASN A 96 -10.25 -2.12 13.25
C ASN A 96 -11.52 -2.00 14.09
N ARG A 97 -11.58 -2.61 15.28
CA ARG A 97 -12.72 -2.49 16.21
C ARG A 97 -12.93 -1.07 16.72
N LEU A 98 -11.87 -0.28 16.82
CA LEU A 98 -11.90 1.13 17.21
C LEU A 98 -12.36 2.06 16.07
N ARG A 99 -12.56 1.54 14.86
CA ARG A 99 -13.05 2.35 13.74
C ARG A 99 -14.57 2.37 13.72
N GLU A 100 -15.13 3.39 13.09
CA GLU A 100 -16.58 3.60 12.98
C GLU A 100 -17.04 3.65 11.53
N GLY A 101 -18.34 3.42 11.33
CA GLY A 101 -19.00 3.50 10.03
C GLY A 101 -18.31 2.64 8.95
N LYS A 102 -18.13 3.22 7.76
CA LYS A 102 -17.50 2.54 6.61
C LYS A 102 -16.00 2.26 6.80
N ALA A 103 -15.34 2.90 7.77
CA ALA A 103 -13.93 2.64 8.07
C ALA A 103 -13.73 1.35 8.86
N ARG A 104 -14.76 0.87 9.58
CA ARG A 104 -14.78 -0.43 10.26
C ARG A 104 -15.03 -1.53 9.24
N ILE A 105 -13.99 -2.28 8.92
CA ILE A 105 -14.06 -3.36 7.94
C ILE A 105 -14.60 -4.62 8.60
N PRO A 106 -15.49 -5.40 7.96
CA PRO A 106 -15.90 -6.70 8.47
C PRO A 106 -14.69 -7.60 8.76
N GLU A 107 -14.63 -8.24 9.94
CA GLU A 107 -13.48 -9.05 10.36
C GLU A 107 -13.15 -10.16 9.34
N VAL A 108 -14.17 -10.76 8.72
CA VAL A 108 -14.01 -11.77 7.66
C VAL A 108 -13.18 -11.26 6.48
N GLY A 109 -13.35 -9.99 6.09
CA GLY A 109 -12.59 -9.40 4.98
C GLY A 109 -11.12 -9.19 5.33
N ILE A 110 -10.83 -8.85 6.59
CA ILE A 110 -9.45 -8.70 7.09
C ILE A 110 -8.77 -10.07 7.12
N ARG A 111 -9.45 -11.09 7.66
CA ARG A 111 -8.94 -12.48 7.71
C ARG A 111 -8.70 -13.04 6.31
N ALA A 112 -9.64 -12.86 5.39
CA ALA A 112 -9.49 -13.28 4.00
C ALA A 112 -8.28 -12.60 3.32
N THR A 113 -8.05 -11.31 3.60
CA THR A 113 -6.89 -10.59 3.08
C THR A 113 -5.58 -11.11 3.68
N ALA A 114 -5.55 -11.42 4.97
CA ALA A 114 -4.39 -11.99 5.63
C ALA A 114 -4.03 -13.39 5.11
N GLN A 115 -5.03 -14.23 4.85
CA GLN A 115 -4.84 -15.60 4.36
C GLN A 115 -4.19 -15.66 2.98
N LYS A 116 -4.53 -14.72 2.09
CA LYS A 116 -3.96 -14.66 0.73
C LYS A 116 -2.72 -13.77 0.63
N PHE A 117 -2.20 -13.28 1.75
CA PHE A 117 -1.09 -12.34 1.71
C PHE A 117 0.21 -13.06 1.34
N GLU A 118 0.86 -12.59 0.29
CA GLU A 118 2.14 -13.07 -0.20
C GLU A 118 3.22 -12.04 0.15
N PRO A 119 4.27 -12.42 0.90
CA PRO A 119 5.39 -11.53 1.20
C PRO A 119 6.01 -10.94 -0.08
N PRO A 120 6.31 -9.64 -0.11
CA PRO A 120 6.90 -9.04 -1.30
C PRO A 120 8.37 -9.44 -1.46
N HIS A 121 8.82 -9.53 -2.71
CA HIS A 121 10.21 -9.82 -3.03
C HIS A 121 10.73 -9.04 -4.24
N TYR A 122 12.05 -8.90 -4.34
CA TYR A 122 12.69 -8.11 -5.39
C TYR A 122 12.42 -8.61 -6.81
N ALA A 123 12.26 -9.91 -7.02
CA ALA A 123 11.95 -10.47 -8.34
C ALA A 123 10.59 -10.04 -8.93
N GLU A 124 9.75 -9.36 -8.15
CA GLU A 124 8.53 -8.72 -8.69
C GLU A 124 8.82 -7.47 -9.51
N GLY A 125 9.99 -6.84 -9.32
CA GLY A 125 10.37 -5.59 -9.98
C GLY A 125 10.48 -4.37 -9.06
N PHE A 126 10.62 -4.57 -7.74
CA PHE A 126 10.90 -3.50 -6.80
C PHE A 126 12.38 -3.10 -6.86
N ASP A 127 12.67 -1.80 -6.91
CA ASP A 127 14.02 -1.27 -6.74
C ASP A 127 14.42 -1.24 -5.26
N THR A 128 13.46 -0.91 -4.39
CA THR A 128 13.66 -0.88 -2.94
C THR A 128 12.45 -1.45 -2.21
N LEU A 129 12.71 -2.24 -1.16
CA LEU A 129 11.68 -2.74 -0.25
C LEU A 129 11.96 -2.26 1.18
N TYR A 130 10.94 -1.71 1.82
CA TYR A 130 10.94 -1.33 3.22
C TYR A 130 9.94 -2.16 4.01
N LYS A 131 10.33 -2.58 5.20
CA LYS A 131 9.45 -3.08 6.24
C LYS A 131 9.05 -1.93 7.16
N VAL A 132 7.75 -1.77 7.38
CA VAL A 132 7.15 -0.77 8.24
C VAL A 132 6.44 -1.47 9.40
N ARG A 133 6.69 -1.01 10.63
CA ARG A 133 5.97 -1.44 11.83
C ARG A 133 5.42 -0.24 12.59
N ILE A 134 4.25 -0.40 13.20
CA ILE A 134 3.66 0.61 14.07
C ILE A 134 4.32 0.50 15.44
N LEU A 135 4.85 1.61 15.95
CA LEU A 135 5.42 1.68 17.31
C LEU A 135 4.38 2.14 18.35
N GLY A 136 3.33 2.83 17.91
CA GLY A 136 2.31 3.43 18.77
C GLY A 136 2.28 4.95 18.60
N GLN A 137 1.23 5.63 19.09
CA GLN A 137 1.13 7.10 19.12
C GLN A 137 1.37 7.83 17.77
N GLY A 138 1.15 7.16 16.64
CA GLY A 138 1.40 7.73 15.30
C GLY A 138 2.82 7.53 14.77
N GLU A 139 3.67 6.83 15.52
CA GLU A 139 5.05 6.54 15.13
C GLU A 139 5.17 5.20 14.38
N PHE A 140 6.14 5.17 13.45
CA PHE A 140 6.45 4.03 12.61
C PHE A 140 7.95 3.80 12.56
N SER A 141 8.39 2.55 12.67
CA SER A 141 9.76 2.15 12.33
C SER A 141 9.81 1.73 10.87
N ILE A 142 10.81 2.21 10.14
CA ILE A 142 11.05 1.85 8.74
C ILE A 142 12.44 1.21 8.67
N SER A 143 12.53 0.03 8.06
CA SER A 143 13.81 -0.68 7.88
C SER A 143 13.88 -1.29 6.48
N PRO A 144 15.03 -1.28 5.81
CA PRO A 144 15.17 -1.91 4.50
C PRO A 144 15.01 -3.43 4.64
N ILE A 145 14.29 -4.04 3.70
CA ILE A 145 14.27 -5.49 3.50
C ILE A 145 15.50 -5.80 2.65
N LYS A 146 16.38 -6.66 3.15
CA LYS A 146 17.59 -7.06 2.39
C LYS A 146 17.21 -8.01 1.27
N ILE A 147 17.96 -7.92 0.17
CA ILE A 147 17.92 -8.86 -0.96
C ILE A 147 18.37 -10.24 -0.49
#